data_AF-A0A8H8J7Y1-F1
#
_entry.id   AF-A0A8H8J7Y1-F1
#
_cell.length_a   1.000
_cell.length_b   1.000
_cell.length_c   1.000
_cell.angle_alpha   90.00
_cell.angle_beta   90.00
_cell.angle_gamma   90.00
#
_symmetry.space_group_name_H-M   'P 1'
#
loop_
_entity.id
_entity.type
_entity.pdbx_description
1 polymer ?
#
loop_
_entity_poly.entity_id
_entity_poly.type
_entity_poly.pdbx_seq_one_letter_code
_entity_poly.pdbx_strand_id
1 'polypeptide(L)'
;MGVFAYYDTDTDGIVYHVIPSPQSEYAPSTIYSETDSMLSGTTIQSDDLPGYFVVHHGRQHPASDNVAKWVPSDNIRRHVIRYLLAKSMVGGNCTEQVKKMIAPVEGRKRRVVQVGTRTGAWVQAMATEFPDVEFYTVDVVPMIPHVPRPNVVFQVYDFTKGLLLEDESQDVVYLACLLEMVRDYRSVVREAHRVLRPGGLLFTNDPTLGFWDPEDIRMLSRRNPQACRLYRIIRERVSKFGIDPDMFDKLPQWLTPGSDLWDKGQSGFKDIQCDIRIQPWFPHEGQPCMDLIDTSMAPYARHVATSAIRDATGVAKDSGLTDEEAQNLISGVVEELEQPDRCTMYKAWDEHH
;
A
#
# COMPACT_ATOMS: atom_id res chain seq x y z
N MET A 1 -26.00 20.81 -16.94
CA MET A 1 -25.40 19.48 -16.73
C MET A 1 -25.87 18.56 -17.84
N GLY A 2 -24.95 17.97 -18.61
CA GLY A 2 -25.25 16.90 -19.55
C GLY A 2 -24.72 15.60 -18.98
N VAL A 3 -25.59 14.59 -18.84
CA VAL A 3 -25.18 13.21 -18.56
C VAL A 3 -25.28 12.48 -19.89
N PHE A 4 -24.17 11.92 -20.35
CA PHE A 4 -24.13 11.11 -21.57
C PHE A 4 -23.87 9.67 -21.20
N ALA A 5 -24.75 8.78 -21.66
CA ALA A 5 -24.60 7.34 -21.56
C ALA A 5 -23.83 6.84 -22.77
N TYR A 6 -22.83 5.98 -22.56
CA TYR A 6 -22.22 5.19 -23.63
C TYR A 6 -22.12 3.72 -23.21
N TYR A 7 -22.01 2.83 -24.20
CA TYR A 7 -21.85 1.40 -23.96
C TYR A 7 -20.36 1.08 -23.84
N ASP A 8 -19.95 0.55 -22.70
CA ASP A 8 -18.57 0.16 -22.43
C ASP A 8 -18.40 -1.34 -22.69
N THR A 9 -17.64 -1.68 -23.73
CA THR A 9 -17.41 -3.05 -24.18
C THR A 9 -16.58 -3.89 -23.22
N ASP A 10 -15.81 -3.26 -22.33
CA ASP A 10 -14.95 -3.97 -21.36
C ASP A 10 -15.72 -4.34 -20.08
N THR A 11 -16.94 -3.81 -19.92
CA THR A 11 -17.82 -4.05 -18.76
C THR A 11 -19.19 -4.62 -19.12
N ASP A 12 -19.48 -4.78 -20.42
CA ASP A 12 -20.77 -5.18 -20.99
C ASP A 12 -21.97 -4.40 -20.40
N GLY A 13 -21.81 -3.09 -20.29
CA GLY A 13 -22.72 -2.24 -19.53
C GLY A 13 -22.81 -0.79 -20.01
N ILE A 14 -23.90 -0.12 -19.63
CA ILE A 14 -24.11 1.31 -19.92
C ILE A 14 -23.47 2.14 -18.80
N VAL A 15 -22.47 2.94 -19.16
CA VAL A 15 -21.74 3.84 -18.25
C VAL A 15 -22.17 5.29 -18.48
N TYR A 16 -22.37 6.03 -17.38
CA TYR A 16 -22.80 7.42 -17.40
C TYR A 16 -21.63 8.36 -17.10
N HIS A 17 -21.19 9.13 -18.09
CA HIS A 17 -20.14 10.13 -17.88
C HIS A 17 -20.76 11.46 -17.44
N VAL A 18 -20.35 11.96 -16.27
CA VAL A 18 -20.78 13.26 -15.74
C VAL A 18 -19.72 14.30 -16.08
N ILE A 19 -20.04 15.23 -16.97
CA ILE A 19 -19.17 16.36 -17.30
C ILE A 19 -19.45 17.50 -16.29
N PRO A 20 -18.45 17.98 -15.53
CA PRO A 20 -18.63 19.15 -14.67
C PRO A 20 -19.06 20.38 -15.47
N SER A 21 -20.05 21.13 -14.96
CA SER A 21 -20.51 22.35 -15.63
C SER A 21 -19.44 23.45 -15.53
N PRO A 22 -19.18 24.23 -16.58
CA PRO A 22 -18.33 25.42 -16.47
C PRO A 22 -19.05 26.56 -15.73
N GLN A 23 -18.24 27.45 -15.11
CA GLN A 23 -18.59 28.66 -14.34
C GLN A 23 -19.14 28.38 -12.92
N SER A 24 -18.77 29.14 -11.88
CA SER A 24 -18.24 30.52 -11.84
C SER A 24 -16.76 30.67 -11.42
N GLU A 25 -16.18 31.82 -11.79
CA GLU A 25 -14.88 32.30 -11.31
C GLU A 25 -14.83 32.37 -9.77
N TYR A 26 -13.87 31.70 -9.16
CA TYR A 26 -13.41 32.02 -7.80
C TYR A 26 -12.09 32.77 -7.94
N ALA A 27 -12.13 34.07 -7.64
CA ALA A 27 -10.91 34.88 -7.56
C ALA A 27 -10.00 34.34 -6.45
N PRO A 28 -8.66 34.38 -6.60
CA PRO A 28 -7.74 33.90 -5.59
C PRO A 28 -7.68 34.88 -4.41
N SER A 29 -8.62 34.76 -3.48
CA SER A 29 -8.49 35.38 -2.16
C SER A 29 -7.44 34.61 -1.36
N THR A 30 -6.26 35.20 -1.24
CA THR A 30 -5.17 34.75 -0.37
C THR A 30 -5.66 34.51 1.06
N ILE A 31 -5.80 33.24 1.45
CA ILE A 31 -5.86 32.85 2.86
C ILE A 31 -4.46 32.40 3.25
N TYR A 32 -3.65 33.37 3.67
CA TYR A 32 -2.47 33.08 4.46
C TYR A 32 -2.94 32.59 5.83
N SER A 33 -2.63 31.34 6.16
CA SER A 33 -2.54 30.90 7.55
C SER A 33 -1.06 30.87 7.91
N GLU A 34 -0.57 31.93 8.53
CA GLU A 34 0.76 31.97 9.13
C GLU A 34 0.77 31.07 10.37
N THR A 35 1.07 29.79 10.19
CA THR A 35 1.44 28.86 11.26
C THR A 35 2.63 28.03 10.80
N ASP A 36 3.82 28.53 11.15
CA ASP A 36 5.17 27.98 11.04
C ASP A 36 5.60 27.17 9.80
N SER A 37 6.44 27.85 9.02
CA SER A 37 7.37 27.28 8.06
C SER A 37 8.46 26.43 8.73
N MET A 38 8.26 25.11 8.83
CA MET A 38 9.36 24.13 9.01
C MET A 38 9.24 22.85 8.16
N LEU A 39 8.17 22.66 7.39
CA LEU A 39 7.96 21.46 6.56
C LEU A 39 8.01 21.81 5.07
N SER A 40 9.13 21.49 4.42
CA SER A 40 9.36 21.69 2.99
C SER A 40 8.56 20.70 2.13
N GLY A 41 7.24 20.86 2.10
CA GLY A 41 6.37 20.26 1.09
C GLY A 41 6.16 21.27 -0.04
N THR A 42 6.88 21.14 -1.15
CA THR A 42 6.67 21.97 -2.34
C THR A 42 5.31 21.68 -2.97
N THR A 43 4.56 22.72 -3.31
CA THR A 43 3.37 22.60 -4.16
C THR A 43 3.78 22.11 -5.54
N ILE A 44 3.33 20.91 -5.91
CA ILE A 44 3.66 20.27 -7.19
C ILE A 44 2.95 21.02 -8.32
N GLN A 45 3.69 21.50 -9.31
CA GLN A 45 3.12 22.10 -10.51
C GLN A 45 2.81 21.02 -11.55
N SER A 46 1.91 21.33 -12.50
CA SER A 46 1.58 20.41 -13.61
C SER A 46 2.81 19.94 -14.38
N ASP A 47 3.80 20.82 -14.48
CA ASP A 47 4.98 20.66 -15.33
C ASP A 47 6.05 19.82 -14.62
N ASP A 48 5.95 19.65 -13.29
CA ASP A 48 6.80 18.76 -12.50
C ASP A 48 6.34 17.29 -12.60
N LEU A 49 5.05 17.03 -12.86
CA LEU A 49 4.43 15.69 -12.86
C LEU A 49 5.19 14.66 -13.71
N PRO A 50 5.66 14.96 -14.94
CA PRO A 50 6.43 14.00 -15.74
C PRO A 50 7.74 13.56 -15.08
N GLY A 51 8.35 14.41 -14.23
CA GLY A 51 9.59 14.10 -13.53
C GLY A 51 9.45 13.03 -12.43
N TYR A 52 8.22 12.80 -11.95
CA TYR A 52 7.94 11.78 -10.92
C TYR A 52 7.74 10.37 -11.48
N PHE A 53 7.56 10.21 -12.80
CA PHE A 53 7.16 8.93 -13.39
C PHE A 53 8.01 8.50 -14.58
N VAL A 54 8.18 7.19 -14.72
CA VAL A 54 8.82 6.55 -15.88
C VAL A 54 7.91 5.47 -16.45
N VAL A 55 7.87 5.35 -17.77
CA VAL A 55 7.16 4.25 -18.45
C VAL A 55 8.08 3.04 -18.53
N HIS A 56 7.63 1.91 -18.00
CA HIS A 56 8.32 0.63 -18.04
C HIS A 56 7.35 -0.45 -18.53
N HIS A 57 7.71 -1.19 -19.59
CA HIS A 57 6.83 -2.15 -20.28
C HIS A 57 5.41 -1.61 -20.60
N GLY A 58 5.30 -0.33 -20.96
CA GLY A 58 4.04 0.34 -21.30
C GLY A 58 3.17 0.75 -20.10
N ARG A 59 3.68 0.61 -18.87
CA ARG A 59 2.99 0.98 -17.63
C ARG A 59 3.75 2.06 -16.88
N GLN A 60 3.05 2.86 -16.08
CA GLN A 60 3.63 3.98 -15.32
C GLN A 60 4.17 3.49 -13.98
N HIS A 61 5.40 3.86 -13.64
CA HIS A 61 6.06 3.56 -12.36
C HIS A 61 6.78 4.78 -11.80
N PRO A 62 7.18 4.81 -10.52
CA PRO A 62 7.97 5.90 -9.95
C PRO A 62 9.33 6.07 -10.65
N ALA A 63 9.69 7.32 -10.95
CA ALA A 63 11.01 7.72 -11.43
C ALA A 63 12.05 7.75 -10.29
N SER A 64 12.15 6.65 -9.54
CA SER A 64 13.14 6.46 -8.47
C SER A 64 13.89 5.15 -8.66
N ASP A 65 15.19 5.18 -8.42
CA ASP A 65 16.06 4.00 -8.46
C ASP A 65 16.04 3.18 -7.17
N ASN A 66 15.32 3.66 -6.13
CA ASN A 66 15.05 2.92 -4.90
C ASN A 66 13.73 2.12 -4.97
N VAL A 67 13.00 2.19 -6.10
CA VAL A 67 11.76 1.45 -6.36
C VAL A 67 12.03 0.33 -7.36
N ALA A 68 11.65 -0.91 -7.03
CA ALA A 68 11.92 -2.09 -7.85
C ALA A 68 11.10 -2.19 -9.17
N LYS A 69 10.23 -1.21 -9.46
CA LYS A 69 9.42 -1.05 -10.70
C LYS A 69 8.64 -2.33 -11.10
N TRP A 70 8.29 -3.16 -10.12
CA TRP A 70 7.56 -4.43 -10.29
C TRP A 70 6.05 -4.28 -10.14
N VAL A 71 5.59 -3.15 -9.58
CA VAL A 71 4.18 -2.79 -9.40
C VAL A 71 3.93 -1.46 -10.12
N PRO A 72 3.02 -1.40 -11.11
CA PRO A 72 2.59 -0.16 -11.75
C PRO A 72 1.84 0.78 -10.81
N SER A 73 1.95 2.09 -11.03
CA SER A 73 1.26 3.16 -10.29
C SER A 73 -0.03 3.66 -10.94
N ASP A 74 -0.22 3.38 -12.24
CA ASP A 74 -1.40 3.76 -13.04
C ASP A 74 -2.69 3.02 -12.63
N ASN A 75 -2.59 1.88 -11.93
CA ASN A 75 -3.75 1.11 -11.47
C ASN A 75 -4.35 1.66 -10.15
N ILE A 76 -4.89 2.87 -10.23
CA ILE A 76 -5.48 3.62 -9.09
C ILE A 76 -6.56 2.79 -8.37
N ARG A 77 -7.43 2.09 -9.11
CA ARG A 77 -8.54 1.30 -8.56
C ARG A 77 -8.06 0.20 -7.62
N ARG A 78 -6.98 -0.51 -7.97
CA ARG A 78 -6.37 -1.55 -7.12
C ARG A 78 -5.90 -0.99 -5.78
N HIS A 79 -5.36 0.24 -5.73
CA HIS A 79 -4.92 0.85 -4.47
C HIS A 79 -6.10 1.23 -3.56
N VAL A 80 -7.20 1.74 -4.11
CA VAL A 80 -8.44 1.99 -3.34
C VAL A 80 -9.01 0.69 -2.77
N ILE A 81 -9.09 -0.37 -3.58
CA ILE A 81 -9.67 -1.64 -3.13
C ILE A 81 -8.77 -2.35 -2.11
N ARG A 82 -7.44 -2.28 -2.25
CA ARG A 82 -6.50 -2.79 -1.22
C ARG A 82 -6.71 -2.11 0.13
N TYR A 83 -6.98 -0.80 0.16
CA TYR A 83 -7.35 -0.11 1.40
C TYR A 83 -8.68 -0.64 1.97
N LEU A 84 -9.70 -0.88 1.15
CA LEU A 84 -10.98 -1.45 1.63
C LEU A 84 -10.81 -2.88 2.19
N LEU A 85 -9.99 -3.72 1.55
CA LEU A 85 -9.65 -5.06 2.04
C LEU A 85 -8.87 -4.99 3.36
N ALA A 86 -7.89 -4.09 3.48
CA ALA A 86 -7.16 -3.85 4.73
C ALA A 86 -8.08 -3.34 5.85
N LYS A 87 -9.00 -2.43 5.55
CA LYS A 87 -10.01 -1.91 6.49
C LYS A 87 -10.95 -3.02 6.97
N SER A 88 -11.42 -3.87 6.07
CA SER A 88 -12.25 -5.04 6.41
C SER A 88 -11.49 -5.98 7.34
N MET A 89 -10.23 -6.29 7.02
CA MET A 89 -9.36 -7.11 7.87
C MET A 89 -9.14 -6.51 9.27
N VAL A 90 -8.87 -5.20 9.39
CA VAL A 90 -8.67 -4.50 10.67
C VAL A 90 -9.98 -4.31 11.45
N GLY A 91 -11.14 -4.42 10.79
CA GLY A 91 -12.45 -4.10 11.38
C GLY A 91 -12.71 -2.59 11.52
N GLY A 92 -11.92 -1.74 10.86
CA GLY A 92 -11.96 -0.29 11.02
C GLY A 92 -10.84 0.42 10.24
N ASN A 93 -10.78 1.75 10.32
CA ASN A 93 -9.71 2.51 9.66
C ASN A 93 -8.34 2.30 10.33
N CYS A 94 -8.32 1.96 11.63
CA CYS A 94 -7.11 1.66 12.40
C CYS A 94 -7.43 0.72 13.59
N THR A 95 -6.38 0.19 14.21
CA THR A 95 -6.48 -0.70 15.38
C THR A 95 -6.80 0.08 16.67
N GLU A 96 -7.26 -0.62 17.71
CA GLU A 96 -7.51 -0.01 19.03
C GLU A 96 -6.23 0.57 19.68
N GLN A 97 -5.06 0.01 19.36
CA GLN A 97 -3.75 0.52 19.76
C GLN A 97 -3.50 1.90 19.15
N VAL A 98 -3.79 2.09 17.85
CA VAL A 98 -3.70 3.40 17.18
C VAL A 98 -4.71 4.37 17.81
N LYS A 99 -5.97 3.98 18.01
CA LYS A 99 -7.00 4.83 18.65
C LYS A 99 -6.59 5.32 20.03
N LYS A 100 -6.02 4.43 20.87
CA LYS A 100 -5.48 4.80 22.20
C LYS A 100 -4.29 5.76 22.08
N MET A 101 -3.40 5.56 21.11
CA MET A 101 -2.24 6.43 20.92
C MET A 101 -2.61 7.83 20.43
N ILE A 102 -3.64 7.95 19.59
CA ILE A 102 -4.14 9.24 19.07
C ILE A 102 -5.27 9.84 19.92
N ALA A 103 -5.58 9.27 21.09
CA ALA A 103 -6.54 9.83 22.02
C ALA A 103 -6.12 11.25 22.45
N PRO A 104 -7.09 12.18 22.62
CA PRO A 104 -6.81 13.56 23.00
C PRO A 104 -5.93 13.67 24.26
N VAL A 105 -5.01 14.64 24.24
CA VAL A 105 -4.15 14.99 25.37
C VAL A 105 -4.20 16.48 25.60
N GLU A 106 -4.00 16.89 26.86
CA GLU A 106 -3.94 18.31 27.20
C GLU A 106 -2.71 18.99 26.57
N GLY A 107 -2.88 20.23 26.12
CA GLY A 107 -1.80 21.09 25.64
C GLY A 107 -1.26 20.82 24.23
N ARG A 108 -1.69 19.76 23.52
CA ARG A 108 -1.28 19.52 22.11
C ARG A 108 -2.24 18.63 21.32
N LYS A 109 -2.23 18.80 19.99
CA LYS A 109 -2.78 17.80 19.07
C LYS A 109 -1.88 16.56 19.02
N ARG A 110 -2.49 15.43 18.61
CA ARG A 110 -1.77 14.21 18.25
C ARG A 110 -1.33 14.27 16.80
N ARG A 111 -0.17 13.71 16.48
CA ARG A 111 0.43 13.71 15.13
C ARG A 111 0.60 12.30 14.59
N VAL A 112 0.16 12.08 13.36
CA VAL A 112 0.26 10.79 12.66
C VAL A 112 0.90 11.01 11.30
N VAL A 113 1.94 10.25 10.95
CA VAL A 113 2.48 10.22 9.58
C VAL A 113 2.14 8.90 8.88
N GLN A 114 1.58 8.98 7.67
CA GLN A 114 1.50 7.86 6.72
C GLN A 114 2.67 7.94 5.72
N VAL A 115 3.47 6.88 5.64
CA VAL A 115 4.45 6.69 4.57
C VAL A 115 3.83 5.80 3.49
N GLY A 116 3.78 6.29 2.25
CA GLY A 116 3.07 5.68 1.13
C GLY A 116 1.62 6.18 1.00
N THR A 117 1.42 7.47 0.72
CA THR A 117 0.10 8.11 0.55
C THR A 117 -0.78 7.43 -0.49
N ARG A 118 -0.21 7.07 -1.65
CA ARG A 118 -0.89 6.48 -2.81
C ARG A 118 -2.11 7.30 -3.24
N THR A 119 -3.33 6.79 -3.05
CA THR A 119 -4.58 7.51 -3.36
C THR A 119 -5.08 8.39 -2.21
N GLY A 120 -4.42 8.36 -1.05
CA GLY A 120 -4.84 9.06 0.16
C GLY A 120 -6.09 8.47 0.83
N ALA A 121 -6.64 7.34 0.35
CA ALA A 121 -7.92 6.80 0.84
C ALA A 121 -7.92 6.51 2.36
N TRP A 122 -6.80 6.04 2.91
CA TRP A 122 -6.64 5.81 4.35
C TRP A 122 -6.62 7.13 5.13
N VAL A 123 -5.74 8.07 4.80
CA VAL A 123 -5.65 9.35 5.53
C VAL A 123 -6.94 10.16 5.43
N GLN A 124 -7.62 10.15 4.29
CA GLN A 124 -8.91 10.83 4.11
C GLN A 124 -9.98 10.26 5.07
N ALA A 125 -9.98 8.95 5.28
CA ALA A 125 -10.89 8.31 6.23
C ALA A 125 -10.50 8.59 7.69
N MET A 126 -9.22 8.44 8.04
CA MET A 126 -8.70 8.76 9.38
C MET A 126 -8.93 10.22 9.76
N ALA A 127 -8.67 11.17 8.86
CA ALA A 127 -8.92 12.59 9.05
C ALA A 127 -10.42 12.96 9.13
N THR A 128 -11.32 12.05 8.73
CA THR A 128 -12.77 12.19 8.96
C THR A 128 -13.14 11.68 10.36
N GLU A 129 -12.59 10.54 10.77
CA GLU A 129 -12.88 9.90 12.06
C GLU A 129 -12.25 10.66 13.24
N PHE A 130 -11.08 11.28 13.04
CA PHE A 130 -10.30 11.96 14.06
C PHE A 130 -9.96 13.41 13.66
N PRO A 131 -10.92 14.36 13.69
CA PRO A 131 -10.71 15.74 13.23
C PRO A 131 -9.68 16.53 14.06
N ASP A 132 -9.47 16.17 15.33
CA ASP A 132 -8.53 16.83 16.24
C ASP A 132 -7.06 16.33 16.10
N VAL A 133 -6.84 15.32 15.25
CA VAL A 133 -5.52 14.73 14.97
C VAL A 133 -4.93 15.39 13.72
N GLU A 134 -3.65 15.76 13.78
CA GLU A 134 -2.87 16.25 12.63
C GLU A 134 -2.28 15.07 11.87
N PHE A 135 -2.62 14.95 10.59
CA PHE A 135 -2.09 13.92 9.71
C PHE A 135 -1.07 14.50 8.73
N TYR A 136 0.06 13.82 8.61
CA TYR A 136 1.09 14.05 7.58
C TYR A 136 1.10 12.83 6.67
N THR A 137 1.32 13.02 5.37
CA THR A 137 1.52 11.89 4.45
C THR A 137 2.65 12.18 3.49
N VAL A 138 3.42 11.16 3.15
CA VAL A 138 4.47 11.25 2.13
C VAL A 138 4.37 10.10 1.12
N ASP A 139 4.58 10.41 -0.15
CA ASP A 139 4.82 9.43 -1.21
C ASP A 139 6.00 9.86 -2.08
N VAL A 140 6.60 8.91 -2.80
CA VAL A 140 7.63 9.19 -3.82
C VAL A 140 7.02 9.84 -5.06
N VAL A 141 5.71 9.68 -5.30
CA VAL A 141 5.02 10.20 -6.49
C VAL A 141 3.60 10.73 -6.19
N PRO A 142 3.14 11.76 -6.91
CA PRO A 142 1.76 12.24 -6.83
C PRO A 142 0.85 11.33 -7.68
N MET A 143 0.36 10.22 -7.11
CA MET A 143 -0.46 9.25 -7.85
C MET A 143 -1.80 9.85 -8.34
N ILE A 144 -2.45 10.68 -7.53
CA ILE A 144 -3.64 11.46 -7.89
C ILE A 144 -3.62 12.82 -7.17
N PRO A 145 -4.34 13.85 -7.67
CA PRO A 145 -4.65 15.04 -6.89
C PRO A 145 -5.47 14.65 -5.64
N HIS A 146 -5.02 15.07 -4.46
CA HIS A 146 -5.72 14.84 -3.20
C HIS A 146 -6.66 15.99 -2.86
N VAL A 147 -7.83 15.67 -2.30
CA VAL A 147 -8.77 16.67 -1.77
C VAL A 147 -8.15 17.29 -0.51
N PRO A 148 -7.92 18.62 -0.45
CA PRO A 148 -7.35 19.28 0.73
C PRO A 148 -8.22 19.11 1.98
N ARG A 149 -7.58 19.06 3.15
CA ARG A 149 -8.25 19.01 4.45
C ARG A 149 -7.52 19.88 5.48
N PRO A 150 -8.25 20.48 6.45
CA PRO A 150 -7.66 21.37 7.45
C PRO A 150 -6.70 20.66 8.42
N ASN A 151 -6.77 19.32 8.50
CA ASN A 151 -5.94 18.49 9.38
C ASN A 151 -5.07 17.47 8.61
N VAL A 152 -4.85 17.65 7.31
CA VAL A 152 -3.98 16.76 6.51
C VAL A 152 -2.96 17.54 5.68
N VAL A 153 -1.69 17.23 5.87
CA VAL A 153 -0.57 17.74 5.07
C VAL A 153 -0.13 16.63 4.10
N PHE A 154 -0.30 16.88 2.81
CA PHE A 154 0.19 16.00 1.74
C PHE A 154 1.58 16.46 1.30
N GLN A 155 2.55 15.54 1.31
CA GLN A 155 3.93 15.77 0.91
C GLN A 155 4.32 14.77 -0.17
N VAL A 156 5.19 15.19 -1.10
CA VAL A 156 5.79 14.30 -2.10
C VAL A 156 7.28 14.57 -2.15
N TYR A 157 8.07 13.56 -1.80
CA TYR A 157 9.53 13.55 -1.87
C TYR A 157 10.04 12.12 -1.71
N ASP A 158 11.32 11.92 -2.02
CA ASP A 158 11.97 10.61 -1.86
C ASP A 158 12.25 10.29 -0.38
N PHE A 159 11.23 9.80 0.31
CA PHE A 159 11.30 9.42 1.73
C PHE A 159 12.32 8.30 2.03
N THR A 160 12.84 7.60 1.01
CA THR A 160 13.92 6.62 1.20
C THR A 160 15.26 7.27 1.58
N LYS A 161 15.38 8.59 1.38
CA LYS A 161 16.53 9.41 1.81
C LYS A 161 16.35 10.04 3.21
N GLY A 162 15.19 9.85 3.83
CA GLY A 162 14.83 10.43 5.12
C GLY A 162 13.43 11.06 5.11
N LEU A 163 12.79 11.07 6.28
CA LEU A 163 11.54 11.80 6.52
C LEU A 163 11.86 13.26 6.85
N LEU A 164 11.25 14.19 6.11
CA LEU A 164 11.34 15.64 6.37
C LEU A 164 10.42 16.04 7.54
N LEU A 165 10.63 15.39 8.69
CA LEU A 165 9.93 15.58 9.95
C LEU A 165 10.95 15.66 11.08
N GLU A 166 10.65 16.47 12.09
CA GLU A 166 11.46 16.61 13.30
C GLU A 166 11.54 15.29 14.08
N ASP A 167 12.68 15.07 14.74
CA ASP A 167 12.88 14.00 15.73
C ASP A 167 11.81 14.10 16.82
N GLU A 168 11.34 12.95 17.32
CA GLU A 168 10.38 12.87 18.43
C GLU A 168 9.10 13.73 18.24
N SER A 169 8.63 13.91 16.99
CA SER A 169 7.50 14.79 16.67
C SER A 169 6.15 14.09 16.55
N GLN A 170 6.14 12.82 16.12
CA GLN A 170 4.96 12.03 15.79
C GLN A 170 4.52 11.13 16.95
N ASP A 171 3.21 10.91 17.10
CA ASP A 171 2.64 9.92 18.03
C ASP A 171 2.47 8.55 17.37
N VAL A 172 2.21 8.52 16.06
CA VAL A 172 2.08 7.29 15.26
C VAL A 172 2.78 7.45 13.91
N VAL A 173 3.53 6.42 13.49
CA VAL A 173 4.00 6.24 12.11
C VAL A 173 3.28 5.03 11.52
N TYR A 174 2.62 5.21 10.39
CA TYR A 174 2.02 4.14 9.61
C TYR A 174 2.82 3.90 8.32
N LEU A 175 3.43 2.71 8.21
CA LEU A 175 4.05 2.23 6.98
C LEU A 175 3.01 1.44 6.17
N ALA A 176 2.59 1.98 5.02
CA ALA A 176 1.42 1.49 4.29
C ALA A 176 1.79 0.75 3.00
N CYS A 177 1.85 -0.58 3.04
CA CYS A 177 2.18 -1.45 1.90
C CYS A 177 3.49 -1.06 1.20
N LEU A 178 4.58 -0.86 1.96
CA LEU A 178 5.84 -0.31 1.46
C LEU A 178 6.77 -1.31 0.77
N LEU A 179 6.51 -2.61 0.85
CA LEU A 179 7.26 -3.64 0.11
C LEU A 179 7.37 -3.35 -1.40
N GLU A 180 6.34 -2.74 -1.97
CA GLU A 180 6.26 -2.43 -3.39
C GLU A 180 7.13 -1.21 -3.78
N MET A 181 7.56 -0.40 -2.79
CA MET A 181 8.13 0.94 -3.02
C MET A 181 9.51 1.18 -2.39
N VAL A 182 9.98 0.30 -1.51
CA VAL A 182 11.20 0.56 -0.72
C VAL A 182 12.22 -0.56 -0.85
N ARG A 183 13.42 -0.22 -1.35
CA ARG A 183 14.58 -1.11 -1.36
C ARG A 183 15.13 -1.39 0.05
N ASP A 184 15.46 -0.34 0.78
CA ASP A 184 16.01 -0.42 2.14
C ASP A 184 14.91 -0.10 3.17
N TYR A 185 14.09 -1.10 3.47
CA TYR A 185 13.05 -0.99 4.48
C TYR A 185 13.63 -0.74 5.88
N ARG A 186 14.85 -1.21 6.16
CA ARG A 186 15.54 -1.00 7.44
C ARG A 186 15.82 0.48 7.66
N SER A 187 16.24 1.21 6.62
CA SER A 187 16.37 2.68 6.65
C SER A 187 15.04 3.37 7.03
N VAL A 188 13.94 2.99 6.37
CA VAL A 188 12.61 3.58 6.65
C VAL A 188 12.13 3.28 8.08
N VAL A 189 12.45 2.09 8.64
CA VAL A 189 12.14 1.77 10.05
C VAL A 189 12.97 2.60 11.03
N ARG A 190 14.25 2.87 10.74
CA ARG A 190 15.07 3.78 11.57
C ARG A 190 14.52 5.20 11.54
N GLU A 191 14.11 5.69 10.38
CA GLU A 191 13.48 6.99 10.23
C GLU A 191 12.13 7.08 10.95
N ALA A 192 11.31 6.02 10.88
CA ALA A 192 10.10 5.90 11.67
C ALA A 192 10.39 5.98 13.18
N HIS A 193 11.42 5.29 13.67
CA HIS A 193 11.85 5.38 15.07
C HIS A 193 12.36 6.79 15.43
N ARG A 194 13.11 7.46 14.54
CA ARG A 194 13.62 8.83 14.80
C ARG A 194 12.50 9.85 14.98
N VAL A 195 11.48 9.82 14.12
CA VAL A 195 10.38 10.80 14.15
C VAL A 195 9.33 10.50 15.21
N LEU A 196 9.31 9.29 15.79
CA LEU A 196 8.39 8.91 16.86
C LEU A 196 8.81 9.50 18.21
N ARG A 197 7.85 10.09 18.92
CA ARG A 197 7.98 10.44 20.34
C ARG A 197 8.33 9.20 21.17
N PRO A 198 9.05 9.35 22.30
CA PRO A 198 9.19 8.27 23.27
C PRO A 198 7.82 7.73 23.70
N GLY A 199 7.59 6.43 23.47
CA GLY A 199 6.31 5.76 23.69
C GLY A 199 5.28 5.87 22.54
N GLY A 200 5.66 6.45 21.40
CA GLY A 200 4.85 6.46 20.17
C GLY A 200 4.79 5.10 19.47
N LEU A 201 3.86 4.95 18.54
CA LEU A 201 3.52 3.66 17.90
C LEU A 201 4.00 3.59 16.44
N LEU A 202 4.80 2.58 16.12
CA LEU A 202 4.97 2.11 14.74
C LEU A 202 3.84 1.13 14.41
N PHE A 203 3.09 1.42 13.36
CA PHE A 203 2.08 0.53 12.77
C PHE A 203 2.48 0.22 11.32
N THR A 204 2.28 -1.02 10.88
CA THR A 204 2.57 -1.44 9.51
C THR A 204 1.56 -2.46 9.05
N ASN A 205 1.24 -2.46 7.76
CA ASN A 205 0.41 -3.48 7.13
C ASN A 205 0.91 -3.72 5.70
N ASP A 206 1.49 -4.90 5.48
CA ASP A 206 2.12 -5.28 4.22
C ASP A 206 1.79 -6.75 3.88
N PRO A 207 1.49 -7.06 2.61
CA PRO A 207 1.33 -8.44 2.15
C PRO A 207 2.67 -9.16 2.09
N THR A 208 2.69 -10.49 2.32
CA THR A 208 3.88 -11.30 2.00
C THR A 208 4.02 -11.51 0.48
N LEU A 209 5.20 -11.96 0.05
CA LEU A 209 5.39 -12.67 -1.23
C LEU A 209 5.35 -14.19 -1.02
N GLY A 210 4.42 -14.68 -0.20
CA GLY A 210 4.29 -16.08 0.19
C GLY A 210 2.85 -16.57 0.12
N PHE A 211 2.63 -17.70 -0.54
CA PHE A 211 1.33 -18.36 -0.57
C PHE A 211 1.04 -19.10 0.73
N TRP A 212 -0.24 -19.26 1.03
CA TRP A 212 -0.73 -20.22 2.01
C TRP A 212 -1.74 -21.15 1.35
N ASP A 213 -1.58 -22.45 1.57
CA ASP A 213 -2.51 -23.51 1.14
C ASP A 213 -3.06 -24.17 2.41
N PRO A 214 -4.39 -24.25 2.58
CA PRO A 214 -5.01 -24.75 3.81
C PRO A 214 -4.88 -26.27 3.98
N GLU A 215 -4.60 -27.00 2.90
CA GLU A 215 -4.54 -28.46 2.89
C GLU A 215 -3.09 -28.95 2.92
N ASP A 216 -2.28 -28.52 1.94
CA ASP A 216 -0.86 -28.88 1.85
C ASP A 216 -0.08 -27.94 0.91
N ILE A 217 0.74 -27.06 1.49
CA ILE A 217 1.64 -26.16 0.76
C ILE A 217 2.60 -26.89 -0.20
N ARG A 218 2.92 -28.17 0.06
CA ARG A 218 3.78 -28.99 -0.82
C ARG A 218 3.06 -29.36 -2.12
N MET A 219 1.72 -29.41 -2.11
CA MET A 219 0.90 -29.70 -3.28
C MET A 219 0.58 -28.46 -4.12
N LEU A 220 0.76 -27.25 -3.59
CA LEU A 220 0.46 -26.00 -4.29
C LEU A 220 1.13 -25.93 -5.68
N SER A 221 2.40 -26.33 -5.78
CA SER A 221 3.14 -26.38 -7.05
C SER A 221 2.56 -27.34 -8.12
N ARG A 222 1.70 -28.28 -7.72
CA ARG A 222 0.96 -29.18 -8.62
C ARG A 222 -0.44 -28.66 -8.95
N ARG A 223 -1.07 -27.91 -8.04
CA ARG A 223 -2.41 -27.34 -8.19
C ARG A 223 -2.41 -26.03 -8.97
N ASN A 224 -1.41 -25.20 -8.71
CA ASN A 224 -1.24 -23.85 -9.25
C ASN A 224 0.20 -23.65 -9.77
N PRO A 225 0.68 -24.49 -10.73
CA PRO A 225 2.04 -24.43 -11.24
C PRO A 225 2.41 -23.08 -11.86
N GLN A 226 1.47 -22.41 -12.55
CA GLN A 226 1.70 -21.09 -13.15
C GLN A 226 1.80 -20.02 -12.07
N ALA A 227 0.92 -20.04 -11.05
CA ALA A 227 0.98 -19.07 -9.96
C ALA A 227 2.30 -19.20 -9.17
N CYS A 228 2.73 -20.44 -8.88
CA CYS A 228 4.03 -20.71 -8.28
C CYS A 228 5.21 -20.25 -9.17
N ARG A 229 5.13 -20.45 -10.49
CA ARG A 229 6.15 -19.97 -11.45
C ARG A 229 6.26 -18.45 -11.46
N LEU A 230 5.14 -17.75 -11.52
CA LEU A 230 5.10 -16.28 -11.51
C LEU A 230 5.62 -15.71 -10.18
N TYR A 231 5.19 -16.27 -9.04
CA TYR A 231 5.69 -15.83 -7.73
C TYR A 231 7.18 -16.10 -7.54
N ARG A 232 7.71 -17.20 -8.08
CA ARG A 232 9.16 -17.43 -8.10
C ARG A 232 9.88 -16.34 -8.91
N ILE A 233 9.36 -15.97 -10.08
CA ILE A 233 9.90 -14.86 -10.89
C ILE A 233 9.86 -13.53 -10.12
N ILE A 234 8.75 -13.19 -9.47
CA ILE A 234 8.62 -11.96 -8.65
C ILE A 234 9.63 -11.97 -7.50
N ARG A 235 9.70 -13.07 -6.73
CA ARG A 235 10.66 -13.23 -5.61
C ARG A 235 12.11 -13.13 -6.07
N GLU A 236 12.46 -13.76 -7.19
CA GLU A 236 13.80 -13.63 -7.80
C GLU A 236 14.09 -12.17 -8.25
N ARG A 237 13.11 -11.45 -8.81
CA ARG A 237 13.28 -10.05 -9.24
C ARG A 237 13.51 -9.10 -8.06
N VAL A 238 12.68 -9.17 -7.01
CA VAL A 238 12.85 -8.31 -5.83
C VAL A 238 14.15 -8.65 -5.08
N SER A 239 14.52 -9.94 -4.99
CA SER A 239 15.80 -10.37 -4.42
C SER A 239 17.00 -9.82 -5.19
N LYS A 240 16.97 -9.86 -6.54
CA LYS A 240 18.02 -9.25 -7.40
C LYS A 240 18.10 -7.73 -7.25
N PHE A 241 16.99 -7.08 -6.89
CA PHE A 241 16.98 -5.65 -6.56
C PHE A 241 17.52 -5.37 -5.14
N GLY A 242 17.65 -6.38 -4.29
CA GLY A 242 18.12 -6.26 -2.90
C GLY A 242 17.00 -6.10 -1.87
N ILE A 243 15.75 -6.37 -2.25
CA ILE A 243 14.64 -6.53 -1.31
C ILE A 243 14.57 -8.00 -0.90
N ASP A 244 14.68 -8.27 0.40
CA ASP A 244 14.50 -9.59 0.98
C ASP A 244 13.00 -9.96 0.94
N PRO A 245 12.58 -10.99 0.18
CA PRO A 245 11.15 -11.31 0.01
C PRO A 245 10.49 -11.86 1.28
N ASP A 246 11.29 -12.25 2.27
CA ASP A 246 10.89 -12.78 3.58
C ASP A 246 11.28 -11.80 4.70
N MET A 247 11.44 -10.50 4.37
CA MET A 247 11.84 -9.45 5.32
C MET A 247 10.88 -9.30 6.50
N PHE A 248 9.59 -9.56 6.29
CA PHE A 248 8.58 -9.39 7.31
C PHE A 248 8.54 -10.55 8.31
N ASP A 249 8.96 -11.77 7.92
CA ASP A 249 9.23 -12.86 8.87
C ASP A 249 10.36 -12.50 9.84
N LYS A 250 11.20 -11.51 9.47
CA LYS A 250 12.34 -11.02 10.25
C LYS A 250 12.05 -9.69 10.95
N LEU A 251 11.01 -8.95 10.54
CA LEU A 251 10.72 -7.61 11.01
C LEU A 251 10.49 -7.55 12.54
N PRO A 252 9.69 -8.43 13.18
CA PRO A 252 9.54 -8.41 14.64
C PRO A 252 10.88 -8.50 15.36
N GLN A 253 11.78 -9.39 14.92
CA GLN A 253 13.12 -9.53 15.49
C GLN A 253 14.00 -8.30 15.24
N TRP A 254 13.92 -7.68 14.05
CA TRP A 254 14.63 -6.43 13.76
C TRP A 254 14.18 -5.28 14.65
N LEU A 255 12.89 -5.20 14.99
CA LEU A 255 12.34 -4.13 15.82
C LEU A 255 12.81 -4.21 17.29
N THR A 256 13.20 -5.38 17.79
CA THR A 256 13.59 -5.58 19.20
C THR A 256 14.82 -4.76 19.63
N PRO A 257 14.94 -4.41 20.93
CA PRO A 257 16.10 -3.71 21.47
C PRO A 257 17.38 -4.53 21.29
N GLY A 258 18.45 -3.91 20.78
CA GLY A 258 19.76 -4.56 20.60
C GLY A 258 19.86 -5.53 19.40
N SER A 259 18.87 -5.54 18.50
CA SER A 259 19.01 -6.17 17.18
C SER A 259 20.10 -5.48 16.33
N ASP A 260 20.46 -6.10 15.20
CA ASP A 260 21.40 -5.55 14.22
C ASP A 260 20.86 -4.35 13.41
N LEU A 261 19.61 -3.90 13.68
CA LEU A 261 19.02 -2.73 13.07
C LEU A 261 19.51 -1.42 13.71
N TRP A 262 19.81 -1.48 15.01
CA TRP A 262 19.97 -0.33 15.89
C TRP A 262 21.44 0.00 16.18
N ASP A 263 21.76 1.30 16.15
CA ASP A 263 23.07 1.78 16.58
C ASP A 263 23.23 1.72 18.11
N LYS A 264 24.48 1.71 18.58
CA LYS A 264 24.78 1.64 20.02
C LYS A 264 24.13 2.80 20.78
N GLY A 265 23.16 2.46 21.63
CA GLY A 265 22.42 3.41 22.47
C GLY A 265 20.97 3.65 22.02
N GLN A 266 20.58 3.23 20.82
CA GLN A 266 19.18 3.23 20.41
C GLN A 266 18.40 2.11 21.12
N SER A 267 17.20 2.41 21.61
CA SER A 267 16.39 1.46 22.37
C SER A 267 15.63 0.44 21.52
N GLY A 268 15.43 0.73 20.23
CA GLY A 268 14.48 0.00 19.40
C GLY A 268 13.05 0.10 19.94
N PHE A 269 12.17 -0.76 19.43
CA PHE A 269 10.78 -0.84 19.85
C PHE A 269 10.58 -1.86 20.98
N LYS A 270 9.52 -1.65 21.76
CA LYS A 270 9.03 -2.56 22.80
C LYS A 270 7.57 -2.90 22.51
N ASP A 271 7.03 -3.88 23.23
CA ASP A 271 5.62 -4.29 23.13
C ASP A 271 5.19 -4.62 21.69
N ILE A 272 6.10 -5.26 20.94
CA ILE A 272 5.94 -5.61 19.53
C ILE A 272 4.83 -6.66 19.39
N GLN A 273 3.80 -6.32 18.62
CA GLN A 273 2.64 -7.15 18.30
C GLN A 273 2.56 -7.33 16.77
N CYS A 274 1.91 -8.41 16.33
CA CYS A 274 1.75 -8.81 14.93
C CYS A 274 0.40 -9.59 14.83
N ASP A 275 -0.29 -9.67 13.65
CA ASP A 275 -1.72 -10.06 13.50
C ASP A 275 -2.06 -11.14 12.40
N ILE A 276 -2.19 -12.44 12.76
CA ILE A 276 -3.02 -13.53 12.11
C ILE A 276 -4.09 -13.14 11.08
N ARG A 277 -3.74 -12.72 9.85
CA ARG A 277 -4.71 -12.52 8.76
C ARG A 277 -4.33 -13.24 7.47
N ILE A 278 -4.72 -14.51 7.40
CA ILE A 278 -4.83 -15.24 6.13
C ILE A 278 -5.99 -14.64 5.34
N GLN A 279 -5.72 -14.10 4.16
CA GLN A 279 -6.76 -13.57 3.28
C GLN A 279 -6.96 -14.49 2.07
N PRO A 280 -8.20 -14.92 1.77
CA PRO A 280 -8.54 -15.55 0.50
C PRO A 280 -8.13 -14.63 -0.65
N TRP A 281 -7.24 -15.13 -1.51
CA TRP A 281 -6.74 -14.31 -2.62
C TRP A 281 -7.79 -14.23 -3.72
N PHE A 282 -8.31 -15.38 -4.13
CA PHE A 282 -9.44 -15.48 -5.05
C PHE A 282 -10.52 -16.35 -4.41
N PRO A 283 -11.43 -15.75 -3.61
CA PRO A 283 -12.48 -16.50 -2.93
C PRO A 283 -13.59 -16.96 -3.89
N HIS A 284 -14.05 -18.20 -3.71
CA HIS A 284 -15.14 -18.81 -4.46
C HIS A 284 -16.29 -19.22 -3.56
N GLU A 285 -17.52 -19.02 -4.02
CA GLU A 285 -18.73 -19.34 -3.26
C GLU A 285 -18.83 -20.85 -2.99
N GLY A 286 -19.26 -21.21 -1.78
CA GLY A 286 -19.34 -22.60 -1.33
C GLY A 286 -18.02 -23.24 -0.89
N GLN A 287 -16.89 -22.54 -1.01
CA GLN A 287 -15.58 -23.01 -0.52
C GLN A 287 -15.30 -22.57 0.92
N PRO A 288 -14.51 -23.34 1.72
CA PRO A 288 -14.16 -22.98 3.10
C PRO A 288 -13.46 -21.62 3.25
N CYS A 289 -12.84 -21.10 2.19
CA CYS A 289 -12.20 -19.79 2.22
C CYS A 289 -13.19 -18.64 2.42
N MET A 290 -14.50 -18.85 2.15
CA MET A 290 -15.53 -17.83 2.37
C MET A 290 -15.73 -17.51 3.86
N ASP A 291 -15.37 -18.42 4.78
CA ASP A 291 -15.45 -18.19 6.22
C ASP A 291 -14.32 -17.25 6.73
N LEU A 292 -13.30 -17.00 5.89
CA LEU A 292 -12.12 -16.17 6.21
C LEU A 292 -12.22 -14.75 5.64
N ILE A 293 -13.35 -14.36 5.04
CA ILE A 293 -13.55 -13.04 4.47
C ILE A 293 -14.99 -12.56 4.64
N ASP A 294 -15.18 -11.25 4.83
CA ASP A 294 -16.49 -10.64 4.65
C ASP A 294 -16.99 -10.96 3.23
N THR A 295 -18.15 -11.62 3.10
CA THR A 295 -18.69 -12.06 1.81
C THR A 295 -18.94 -10.90 0.86
N SER A 296 -19.22 -9.69 1.38
CA SER A 296 -19.34 -8.46 0.57
C SER A 296 -18.01 -8.00 -0.03
N MET A 297 -16.88 -8.42 0.56
CA MET A 297 -15.52 -8.15 0.09
C MET A 297 -14.98 -9.20 -0.91
N ALA A 298 -15.64 -10.35 -1.07
CA ALA A 298 -15.18 -11.40 -1.99
C ALA A 298 -15.04 -10.94 -3.48
N PRO A 299 -15.96 -10.14 -4.07
CA PRO A 299 -15.77 -9.58 -5.42
C PRO A 299 -14.55 -8.66 -5.52
N TYR A 300 -14.26 -7.92 -4.45
CA TYR A 300 -13.14 -6.99 -4.36
C TYR A 300 -11.79 -7.71 -4.25
N ALA A 301 -11.72 -8.81 -3.49
CA ALA A 301 -10.56 -9.69 -3.44
C ALA A 301 -10.25 -10.29 -4.82
N ARG A 302 -11.25 -10.92 -5.47
CA ARG A 302 -11.14 -11.46 -6.84
C ARG A 302 -10.66 -10.42 -7.87
N HIS A 303 -11.17 -9.19 -7.77
CA HIS A 303 -10.72 -8.10 -8.65
C HIS A 303 -9.26 -7.71 -8.38
N VAL A 304 -8.85 -7.47 -7.13
CA VAL A 304 -7.46 -7.14 -6.80
C VAL A 304 -6.51 -8.26 -7.20
N ALA A 305 -6.94 -9.52 -7.08
CA ALA A 305 -6.16 -10.68 -7.45
C ALA A 305 -5.77 -10.70 -8.93
N THR A 306 -6.76 -10.73 -9.82
CA THR A 306 -6.52 -10.76 -11.27
C THR A 306 -5.88 -9.46 -11.77
N SER A 307 -6.20 -8.33 -11.15
CA SER A 307 -5.60 -7.02 -11.44
C SER A 307 -4.09 -7.02 -11.11
N ALA A 308 -3.69 -7.50 -9.93
CA ALA A 308 -2.28 -7.63 -9.55
C ALA A 308 -1.48 -8.61 -10.42
N ILE A 309 -2.12 -9.67 -10.92
CA ILE A 309 -1.48 -10.64 -11.82
C ILE A 309 -1.27 -10.07 -13.21
N ARG A 310 -2.26 -9.38 -13.78
CA ARG A 310 -2.10 -8.65 -15.05
C ARG A 310 -1.02 -7.57 -14.96
N ASP A 311 -0.92 -6.90 -13.81
CA ASP A 311 0.14 -5.92 -13.55
C ASP A 311 1.55 -6.54 -13.44
N ALA A 312 1.68 -7.84 -13.16
CA ALA A 312 2.98 -8.53 -13.09
C ALA A 312 3.60 -8.86 -14.47
N THR A 313 2.93 -8.55 -15.58
CA THR A 313 3.42 -8.79 -16.95
C THR A 313 4.81 -8.21 -17.19
N GLY A 314 5.08 -6.98 -16.70
CA GLY A 314 6.40 -6.36 -16.83
C GLY A 314 7.50 -7.13 -16.09
N VAL A 315 7.19 -7.72 -14.95
CA VAL A 315 8.11 -8.54 -14.14
C VAL A 315 8.40 -9.88 -14.80
N ALA A 316 7.40 -10.46 -15.46
CA ALA A 316 7.56 -11.65 -16.28
C ALA A 316 8.52 -11.38 -17.45
N LYS A 317 8.36 -10.25 -18.16
CA LYS A 317 9.26 -9.83 -19.24
C LYS A 317 10.69 -9.52 -18.75
N ASP A 318 10.83 -8.84 -17.60
CA ASP A 318 12.13 -8.61 -16.93
C ASP A 318 12.91 -9.90 -16.62
N SER A 319 12.23 -11.04 -16.50
CA SER A 319 12.88 -12.33 -16.25
C SER A 319 13.48 -12.99 -17.50
N GLY A 320 13.30 -12.35 -18.68
CA GLY A 320 13.78 -12.85 -19.97
C GLY A 320 12.73 -13.60 -20.79
N LEU A 321 11.46 -13.63 -20.36
CA LEU A 321 10.36 -14.17 -21.15
C LEU A 321 10.03 -13.22 -22.31
N THR A 322 9.70 -13.81 -23.46
CA THR A 322 9.08 -13.09 -24.57
C THR A 322 7.70 -12.56 -24.19
N ASP A 323 7.18 -11.59 -24.96
CA ASP A 323 5.84 -11.03 -24.74
C ASP A 323 4.74 -12.11 -24.78
N GLU A 324 4.86 -13.10 -25.68
CA GLU A 324 3.95 -14.24 -25.77
C GLU A 324 4.04 -15.16 -24.53
N GLU A 325 5.25 -15.53 -24.11
CA GLU A 325 5.45 -16.37 -22.92
C GLU A 325 4.99 -15.68 -21.63
N ALA A 326 5.23 -14.37 -21.52
CA ALA A 326 4.75 -13.56 -20.40
C ALA A 326 3.22 -13.53 -20.39
N GLN A 327 2.58 -13.25 -21.53
CA GLN A 327 1.12 -13.22 -21.63
C GLN A 327 0.50 -14.59 -21.34
N ASN A 328 1.07 -15.68 -21.87
CA ASN A 328 0.62 -17.05 -21.62
C ASN A 328 0.79 -17.45 -20.13
N LEU A 329 1.84 -16.98 -19.46
CA LEU A 329 2.00 -17.16 -18.02
C LEU A 329 0.91 -16.40 -17.26
N ILE A 330 0.71 -15.11 -17.54
CA ILE A 330 -0.29 -14.27 -16.85
C ILE A 330 -1.71 -14.80 -17.05
N SER A 331 -2.10 -15.16 -18.28
CA SER A 331 -3.42 -15.78 -18.56
C SER A 331 -3.58 -17.11 -17.81
N GLY A 332 -2.57 -17.98 -17.84
CA GLY A 332 -2.61 -19.26 -17.12
C GLY A 332 -2.75 -19.11 -15.60
N VAL A 333 -2.20 -18.05 -14.99
CA VAL A 333 -2.45 -17.77 -13.57
C VAL A 333 -3.88 -17.28 -13.31
N VAL A 334 -4.45 -16.48 -14.21
CA VAL A 334 -5.86 -16.06 -14.10
C VAL A 334 -6.79 -17.28 -14.22
N GLU A 335 -6.55 -18.17 -15.19
CA GLU A 335 -7.28 -19.43 -15.36
C GLU A 335 -7.14 -20.37 -14.14
N GLU A 336 -5.97 -20.42 -13.50
CA GLU A 336 -5.76 -21.16 -12.25
C GLU A 336 -6.54 -20.58 -11.06
N LEU A 337 -6.77 -19.27 -11.02
CA LEU A 337 -7.52 -18.61 -9.95
C LEU A 337 -9.03 -18.69 -10.16
N GLU A 338 -9.49 -18.67 -11.40
CA GLU A 338 -10.93 -18.71 -11.74
C GLU A 338 -11.53 -20.12 -11.63
N GLN A 339 -10.73 -21.16 -11.37
CA GLN A 339 -11.18 -22.53 -11.09
C GLN A 339 -12.03 -22.60 -9.79
N PRO A 340 -13.34 -22.90 -9.86
CA PRO A 340 -14.27 -22.76 -8.73
C PRO A 340 -14.16 -23.88 -7.68
N ASP A 341 -13.40 -24.95 -7.96
CA ASP A 341 -13.17 -26.04 -7.02
C ASP A 341 -12.13 -25.69 -5.93
N ARG A 342 -11.45 -24.54 -6.00
CA ARG A 342 -10.29 -24.20 -5.15
C ARG A 342 -10.19 -22.72 -4.82
N CYS A 343 -9.89 -22.36 -3.57
CA CYS A 343 -9.38 -21.03 -3.24
C CYS A 343 -7.87 -21.06 -3.02
N THR A 344 -7.13 -20.19 -3.70
CA THR A 344 -5.75 -19.86 -3.30
C THR A 344 -5.80 -18.76 -2.23
N MET A 345 -4.88 -18.77 -1.27
CA MET A 345 -4.82 -17.79 -0.18
C MET A 345 -3.40 -17.20 -0.01
N TYR A 346 -3.32 -16.01 0.60
CA TYR A 346 -2.05 -15.42 1.02
C TYR A 346 -1.85 -15.50 2.53
N LYS A 347 -0.59 -15.67 2.93
CA LYS A 347 -0.13 -15.30 4.27
C LYS A 347 -0.05 -13.77 4.32
N ALA A 348 -0.79 -13.11 5.21
CA ALA A 348 -0.50 -11.75 5.66
C ALA A 348 -0.33 -11.75 7.19
N TRP A 349 0.45 -10.78 7.69
CA TRP A 349 1.48 -11.00 8.73
C TRP A 349 1.04 -11.34 10.16
N ASP A 350 1.55 -12.47 10.71
CA ASP A 350 1.17 -13.01 12.04
C ASP A 350 1.49 -14.51 12.33
N GLU A 351 2.50 -14.85 13.13
CA GLU A 351 2.63 -16.17 13.74
C GLU A 351 2.43 -16.09 15.27
N HIS A 352 1.19 -16.26 15.75
CA HIS A 352 0.94 -16.54 17.16
C HIS A 352 0.89 -18.04 17.47
N HIS A 353 1.81 -18.45 18.33
CA HIS A 353 1.64 -19.52 19.31
C HIS A 353 0.80 -19.04 20.50
#